data_AF-V6HNC3-F1
#
_entry.id   AF-V6HNC3-F1
#
_cell.length_a   1.000
_cell.length_b   1.000
_cell.length_c   1.000
_cell.angle_alpha   90.00
_cell.angle_beta   90.00
_cell.angle_gamma   90.00
#
_symmetry.space_group_name_H-M   'P 1'
#
loop_
_entity.id
_entity.type
_entity.pdbx_description
1 polymer ?
#
loop_
_entity_poly.entity_id
_entity_poly.type
_entity_poly.pdbx_seq_one_letter_code
_entity_poly.pdbx_strand_id
1 'polypeptide(L)'
;MYRNYAALLLSLILLSDCNQANRLSLDSSSATGILLDQILSGLTYATQSSQSNNDSWTCPSLTNCQNVYDTQFVLSDTLTITVSAVTGASVLRLSVYGPGSALSGTNLINGSTKDRTCPSPPTNSNQNVGDSVSLSISTLGVYRIAVGRDWGSSAGSSGTYTLQLSTTRSSMTSLVKTVTNTATLSSGMQCP
;
A
#
# COMPACT_ATOMS: atom_id res chain seq x y z
N MET A 1 -51.07 -15.86 -6.56
CA MET A 1 -50.44 -14.95 -5.58
C MET A 1 -49.72 -15.80 -4.53
N TYR A 2 -48.40 -16.02 -4.68
CA TYR A 2 -47.53 -16.41 -3.57
C TYR A 2 -46.19 -15.70 -3.77
N ARG A 3 -45.77 -14.99 -2.72
CA ARG A 3 -44.74 -13.94 -2.72
C ARG A 3 -43.32 -14.51 -2.62
N ASN A 4 -42.42 -13.79 -3.29
CA ASN A 4 -40.97 -13.76 -3.11
C ASN A 4 -40.54 -13.74 -1.63
N TYR A 5 -39.78 -14.75 -1.19
CA TYR A 5 -39.04 -14.71 0.09
C TYR A 5 -37.63 -15.34 0.03
N ALA A 6 -37.06 -15.58 -1.16
CA ALA A 6 -35.73 -16.20 -1.27
C ALA A 6 -34.56 -15.19 -1.30
N ALA A 7 -34.83 -13.89 -1.48
CA ALA A 7 -33.78 -12.88 -1.64
C ALA A 7 -33.27 -12.25 -0.33
N LEU A 8 -33.82 -12.62 0.83
CA LEU A 8 -33.51 -11.94 2.10
C LEU A 8 -32.64 -12.75 3.08
N LEU A 9 -32.22 -13.96 2.72
CA LEU A 9 -31.49 -14.86 3.63
C LEU A 9 -29.98 -14.95 3.36
N LEU A 10 -29.45 -14.32 2.30
CA LEU A 10 -28.01 -14.31 2.02
C LEU A 10 -27.28 -13.05 2.50
N SER A 11 -27.99 -12.02 2.94
CA SER A 11 -27.41 -10.79 3.51
C SER A 11 -27.15 -10.87 5.02
N LEU A 12 -27.55 -11.95 5.69
CA LEU A 12 -27.43 -12.09 7.15
C LEU A 12 -26.23 -12.91 7.65
N ILE A 13 -25.38 -13.47 6.77
CA ILE A 13 -24.23 -14.31 7.18
C ILE A 13 -22.90 -13.52 7.21
N LEU A 14 -22.87 -12.27 6.74
CA LEU A 14 -21.63 -11.46 6.69
C LEU A 14 -21.38 -10.58 7.93
N LEU A 15 -22.16 -10.74 9.01
CA LEU A 15 -22.04 -9.93 10.23
C LEU A 15 -22.00 -10.80 11.50
N SER A 16 -21.11 -11.78 11.54
CA SER A 16 -20.69 -12.40 12.82
C SER A 16 -19.30 -13.01 12.69
N ASP A 17 -18.38 -12.56 13.56
CA ASP A 17 -17.15 -13.23 13.97
C ASP A 17 -15.96 -13.28 12.99
N CYS A 18 -15.30 -12.13 12.84
CA CYS A 18 -13.89 -12.06 12.43
C CYS A 18 -12.97 -12.62 13.53
N ASN A 19 -12.82 -13.96 13.63
CA ASN A 19 -11.64 -14.56 14.29
C ASN A 19 -11.37 -16.04 13.99
N GLN A 20 -12.08 -16.66 13.05
CA GLN A 20 -11.75 -18.00 12.55
C GLN A 20 -11.87 -17.95 11.03
N ALA A 21 -10.73 -18.02 10.32
CA ALA A 21 -10.74 -18.22 8.88
C ALA A 21 -11.19 -19.65 8.59
N ASN A 22 -12.51 -19.90 8.63
CA ASN A 22 -13.06 -21.15 8.15
C ASN A 22 -12.74 -21.28 6.66
N ARG A 23 -11.99 -22.32 6.30
CA ARG A 23 -11.79 -22.69 4.90
C ARG A 23 -13.16 -23.00 4.30
N LEU A 24 -13.58 -22.21 3.31
CA LEU A 24 -14.70 -22.57 2.45
C LEU A 24 -14.27 -23.81 1.65
N SER A 25 -14.67 -24.99 2.10
CA SER A 25 -14.56 -26.23 1.32
C SER A 25 -15.82 -26.37 0.48
N LEU A 26 -15.71 -26.03 -0.81
CA LEU A 26 -16.76 -26.25 -1.78
C LEU A 26 -16.64 -27.68 -2.32
N ASP A 27 -17.61 -28.54 -1.99
CA ASP A 27 -17.73 -29.85 -2.61
C ASP A 27 -18.26 -29.68 -4.04
N SER A 28 -17.36 -29.86 -5.01
CA SER A 28 -17.65 -29.68 -6.44
C SER A 28 -18.31 -30.90 -7.08
N SER A 29 -18.58 -31.96 -6.32
CA SER A 29 -19.08 -33.23 -6.85
C SER A 29 -20.50 -33.14 -7.45
N SER A 30 -21.25 -32.07 -7.15
CA SER A 30 -22.62 -31.84 -7.65
C SER A 30 -22.82 -30.55 -8.47
N ALA A 31 -21.76 -29.75 -8.70
CA ALA A 31 -21.87 -28.45 -9.40
C ALA A 31 -21.61 -28.58 -10.90
N THR A 32 -22.54 -29.14 -11.67
CA THR A 32 -22.52 -29.07 -13.13
C THR A 32 -23.19 -27.79 -13.63
N GLY A 33 -22.42 -26.90 -14.24
CA GLY A 33 -22.91 -25.81 -15.11
C GLY A 33 -23.11 -24.44 -14.43
N ILE A 34 -22.49 -23.42 -15.04
CA ILE A 34 -22.72 -21.95 -14.94
C ILE A 34 -22.56 -21.29 -13.54
N LEU A 35 -22.84 -21.99 -12.45
CA LEU A 35 -22.79 -21.43 -11.09
C LEU A 35 -21.36 -21.28 -10.55
N LEU A 36 -20.42 -22.13 -10.97
CA LEU A 36 -19.03 -22.03 -10.50
C LEU A 36 -18.30 -20.79 -11.05
N ASP A 37 -18.56 -20.44 -12.31
CA ASP A 37 -18.01 -19.22 -12.93
C ASP A 37 -18.57 -17.96 -12.28
N GLN A 38 -19.84 -17.95 -11.88
CA GLN A 38 -20.45 -16.79 -11.20
C GLN A 38 -19.94 -16.61 -9.76
N ILE A 39 -19.61 -17.70 -9.05
CA ILE A 39 -19.06 -17.64 -7.69
C ILE A 39 -17.58 -17.22 -7.71
N LEU A 40 -16.79 -17.67 -8.69
CA LEU A 40 -15.41 -17.18 -8.86
C LEU A 40 -15.33 -15.75 -9.42
N SER A 41 -16.30 -15.33 -10.23
CA SER A 41 -16.43 -13.94 -10.70
C SER A 41 -16.81 -12.95 -9.60
N GLY A 42 -17.24 -13.44 -8.43
CA GLY A 42 -17.66 -12.64 -7.28
C GLY A 42 -16.52 -12.09 -6.42
N LEU A 43 -15.28 -12.56 -6.61
CA LEU A 43 -14.09 -11.98 -5.98
C LEU A 43 -13.44 -10.93 -6.87
N THR A 44 -14.25 -10.01 -7.42
CA THR A 44 -13.73 -8.79 -8.01
C THR A 44 -13.39 -7.83 -6.88
N TYR A 45 -12.10 -7.65 -6.60
CA TYR A 45 -11.65 -6.57 -5.72
C TYR A 45 -12.08 -5.25 -6.34
N ALA A 46 -12.87 -4.46 -5.61
CA ALA A 46 -13.26 -3.12 -6.05
C ALA A 46 -11.99 -2.30 -6.32
N THR A 47 -11.81 -1.89 -7.58
CA THR A 47 -10.69 -1.04 -7.96
C THR A 47 -11.03 0.43 -7.74
N GLN A 48 -10.01 1.22 -7.49
CA GLN A 48 -10.13 2.63 -7.12
C GLN A 48 -9.08 3.45 -7.88
N SER A 49 -9.42 4.70 -8.21
CA SER A 49 -8.50 5.67 -8.80
C SER A 49 -7.78 6.53 -7.77
N SER A 50 -8.24 6.56 -6.52
CA SER A 50 -7.60 7.32 -5.45
C SER A 50 -7.79 6.68 -4.08
N GLN A 51 -6.76 6.79 -3.24
CA GLN A 51 -6.77 6.36 -1.83
C GLN A 51 -5.92 7.32 -1.00
N SER A 52 -6.30 7.52 0.26
CA SER A 52 -5.60 8.43 1.17
C SER A 52 -5.61 7.87 2.59
N ASN A 53 -4.44 7.83 3.23
CA ASN A 53 -4.26 7.39 4.61
C ASN A 53 -3.47 8.44 5.40
N ASN A 54 -3.96 8.80 6.57
CA ASN A 54 -3.19 9.54 7.57
C ASN A 54 -2.48 8.54 8.48
N ASP A 55 -1.18 8.73 8.73
CA ASP A 55 -0.40 7.81 9.55
C ASP A 55 0.75 8.55 10.26
N SER A 56 1.52 7.79 11.03
CA SER A 56 2.62 8.29 11.84
C SER A 56 3.82 7.35 11.85
N TRP A 57 4.98 7.95 12.13
CA TRP A 57 6.18 7.22 12.50
C TRP A 57 6.42 7.33 14.00
N THR A 58 6.89 6.23 14.57
CA THR A 58 7.53 6.18 15.89
C THR A 58 8.78 5.32 15.75
N CYS A 59 9.86 5.93 15.26
CA CYS A 59 11.10 5.22 14.97
C CYS A 59 11.85 4.87 16.26
N PRO A 60 12.42 3.65 16.36
CA PRO A 60 13.40 3.32 17.38
C PRO A 60 14.61 4.25 17.32
N SER A 61 15.29 4.42 18.46
CA SER A 61 16.49 5.25 18.54
C SER A 61 17.56 4.80 17.53
N LEU A 62 18.24 5.77 16.93
CA LEU A 62 19.31 5.57 15.95
C LEU A 62 18.91 4.75 14.71
N THR A 63 17.60 4.61 14.44
CA THR A 63 17.08 3.72 13.38
C THR A 63 16.23 4.49 12.38
N ASN A 64 16.64 4.45 11.11
CA ASN A 64 15.78 4.87 10.00
C ASN A 64 14.63 3.87 9.90
N CYS A 65 13.39 4.32 10.08
CA CYS A 65 12.23 3.43 10.11
C CYS A 65 11.28 3.67 8.94
N GLN A 66 10.41 2.71 8.68
CA GLN A 66 9.42 2.77 7.60
C GLN A 66 8.11 2.11 7.99
N ASN A 67 7.04 2.63 7.39
CA ASN A 67 5.77 1.95 7.22
C ASN A 67 5.69 1.42 5.79
N VAL A 68 5.14 0.22 5.60
CA VAL A 68 4.96 -0.37 4.27
C VAL A 68 3.49 -0.62 4.02
N TYR A 69 3.04 -0.23 2.84
CA TYR A 69 1.68 -0.41 2.37
C TYR A 69 1.68 -1.23 1.09
N ASP A 70 0.81 -2.22 1.06
CA ASP A 70 0.64 -3.10 -0.09
C ASP A 70 -0.67 -2.73 -0.81
N THR A 71 -0.62 -2.66 -2.13
CA THR A 71 -1.81 -2.50 -2.98
C THR A 71 -1.63 -3.33 -4.25
N GLN A 72 -2.72 -3.94 -4.73
CA GLN A 72 -2.70 -4.75 -5.94
C GLN A 72 -3.12 -3.92 -7.14
N PHE A 73 -2.36 -4.02 -8.22
CA PHE A 73 -2.73 -3.49 -9.54
C PHE A 73 -3.25 -4.61 -10.42
N VAL A 74 -4.44 -4.43 -10.99
CA VAL A 74 -5.12 -5.42 -11.85
C VAL A 74 -5.13 -5.03 -13.33
N LEU A 75 -4.66 -3.84 -13.66
CA LEU A 75 -4.30 -3.39 -15.01
C LEU A 75 -3.05 -2.51 -14.95
N SER A 76 -2.36 -2.36 -16.08
CA SER A 76 -1.26 -1.39 -16.17
C SER A 76 -1.77 0.03 -15.89
N ASP A 77 -0.94 0.97 -15.47
CA ASP A 77 -1.39 2.34 -15.20
C ASP A 77 -0.20 3.29 -15.02
N THR A 78 -0.49 4.54 -14.71
CA THR A 78 0.43 5.46 -14.06
C THR A 78 -0.04 5.66 -12.62
N LEU A 79 0.81 5.31 -11.66
CA LEU A 79 0.63 5.57 -10.25
C LEU A 79 1.29 6.91 -9.91
N THR A 80 0.54 7.82 -9.31
CA THR A 80 1.06 9.02 -8.64
C THR A 80 0.98 8.81 -7.14
N ILE A 81 2.11 9.05 -6.47
CA ILE A 81 2.27 8.94 -5.03
C ILE A 81 2.54 10.33 -4.51
N THR A 82 1.76 10.78 -3.53
CA THR A 82 2.00 12.04 -2.84
C THR A 82 2.05 11.78 -1.35
N VAL A 83 3.13 12.20 -0.71
CA VAL A 83 3.24 12.25 0.74
C VAL A 83 3.23 13.71 1.16
N SER A 84 2.29 14.09 2.01
CA SER A 84 2.07 15.47 2.45
C SER A 84 1.86 15.54 3.96
N ALA A 85 1.63 16.76 4.48
CA ALA A 85 1.41 17.01 5.91
C ALA A 85 2.47 16.35 6.82
N VAL A 86 3.73 16.38 6.37
CA VAL A 86 4.86 15.80 7.09
C VAL A 86 5.16 16.68 8.31
N THR A 87 5.17 16.10 9.51
CA THR A 87 5.41 16.83 10.77
C THR A 87 6.55 16.22 11.60
N GLY A 88 6.85 16.80 12.76
CA GLY A 88 7.83 16.25 13.70
C GLY A 88 9.28 16.42 13.24
N ALA A 89 9.55 17.49 12.49
CA ALA A 89 10.85 17.78 11.90
C ALA A 89 11.40 16.58 11.12
N SER A 90 10.51 15.91 10.38
CA SER A 90 10.79 14.63 9.74
C SER A 90 11.36 14.81 8.34
N VAL A 91 12.37 14.03 8.02
CA VAL A 91 12.92 13.87 6.67
C VAL A 91 12.35 12.60 6.06
N LEU A 92 11.57 12.78 5.00
CA LEU A 92 10.89 11.72 4.28
C LEU A 92 11.87 10.86 3.46
N ARG A 93 11.60 9.56 3.45
CA ARG A 93 12.21 8.55 2.59
C ARG A 93 11.09 7.82 1.84
N LEU A 94 11.20 7.63 0.54
CA LEU A 94 10.15 7.01 -0.27
C LEU A 94 10.70 5.90 -1.16
N SER A 95 10.06 4.73 -1.14
CA SER A 95 10.39 3.62 -2.03
C SER A 95 9.15 2.90 -2.53
N VAL A 96 9.24 2.38 -3.76
CA VAL A 96 8.20 1.53 -4.37
C VAL A 96 8.84 0.27 -4.90
N TYR A 97 8.31 -0.88 -4.50
CA TYR A 97 8.79 -2.19 -4.92
C TYR A 97 7.70 -2.90 -5.73
N GLY A 98 8.10 -3.49 -6.86
CA GLY A 98 7.20 -4.25 -7.72
C GLY A 98 6.80 -5.62 -7.15
N PRO A 99 5.90 -6.34 -7.85
CA PRO A 99 5.43 -7.66 -7.44
C PRO A 99 6.57 -8.66 -7.21
N GLY A 100 6.57 -9.30 -6.04
CA GLY A 100 7.59 -10.30 -5.65
C GLY A 100 8.94 -9.73 -5.20
N SER A 101 9.15 -8.42 -5.31
CA SER A 101 10.41 -7.79 -4.88
C SER A 101 10.50 -7.68 -3.35
N ALA A 102 11.69 -7.96 -2.81
CA ALA A 102 12.02 -7.70 -1.41
C ALA A 102 12.10 -6.18 -1.13
N LEU A 103 11.93 -5.78 0.14
CA LEU A 103 12.06 -4.37 0.57
C LEU A 103 13.51 -3.86 0.55
N SER A 104 14.48 -4.72 0.26
CA SER A 104 15.88 -4.36 -0.03
C SER A 104 16.20 -4.35 -1.53
N GLY A 105 15.20 -4.65 -2.37
CA GLY A 105 15.33 -4.73 -3.81
C GLY A 105 15.36 -3.36 -4.50
N THR A 106 15.11 -3.35 -5.80
CA THR A 106 15.10 -2.11 -6.59
C THR A 106 13.87 -1.27 -6.27
N ASN A 107 14.11 -0.05 -5.81
CA ASN A 107 13.14 1.04 -5.73
C ASN A 107 12.82 1.52 -7.15
N LEU A 108 11.59 1.26 -7.60
CA LEU A 108 11.11 1.60 -8.94
C LEU A 108 11.07 3.11 -9.21
N ILE A 109 11.10 3.95 -8.17
CA ILE A 109 11.13 5.40 -8.36
C ILE A 109 12.46 5.86 -8.97
N ASN A 110 13.57 5.22 -8.58
CA ASN A 110 14.91 5.72 -8.87
C ASN A 110 15.87 4.67 -9.44
N GLY A 111 15.40 3.44 -9.66
CA GLY A 111 16.19 2.36 -10.26
C GLY A 111 17.32 1.81 -9.39
N SER A 112 17.36 2.13 -8.10
CA SER A 112 18.43 1.72 -7.17
C SER A 112 17.90 0.96 -5.95
N THR A 113 18.79 0.50 -5.07
CA THR A 113 18.45 -0.08 -3.75
C THR A 113 18.35 0.96 -2.62
N LYS A 114 18.23 2.25 -2.96
CA LYS A 114 18.20 3.37 -2.02
C LYS A 114 16.81 4.02 -2.01
N ASP A 115 16.41 4.52 -0.85
CA ASP A 115 15.22 5.34 -0.73
C ASP A 115 15.37 6.65 -1.50
N ARG A 116 14.27 7.12 -2.09
CA ARG A 116 14.19 8.48 -2.59
C ARG A 116 14.08 9.45 -1.42
N THR A 117 14.99 10.42 -1.37
CA THR A 117 14.94 11.55 -0.45
C THR A 117 15.51 12.76 -1.18
N CYS A 118 14.75 13.84 -1.30
CA CYS A 118 15.16 15.02 -2.05
C CYS A 118 15.05 16.29 -1.18
N PRO A 119 16.12 17.12 -1.11
CA PRO A 119 17.47 16.87 -1.61
C PRO A 119 18.19 15.71 -0.89
N SER A 120 19.23 15.16 -1.53
CA SER A 120 20.15 14.18 -0.94
C SER A 120 21.60 14.66 -1.11
N PRO A 121 22.40 14.83 -0.04
CA PRO A 121 22.06 14.56 1.35
C PRO A 121 20.99 15.53 1.91
N PRO A 122 20.22 15.10 2.93
CA PRO A 122 19.28 15.97 3.64
C PRO A 122 19.90 17.26 4.18
N THR A 123 19.11 18.33 4.23
CA THR A 123 19.45 19.61 4.84
C THR A 123 18.30 20.05 5.75
N ASN A 124 18.48 20.95 6.71
CA ASN A 124 17.35 21.37 7.56
C ASN A 124 16.12 21.89 6.78
N SER A 125 16.32 22.38 5.55
CA SER A 125 15.26 22.81 4.65
C SER A 125 14.39 21.67 4.11
N ASN A 126 14.79 20.41 4.26
CA ASN A 126 14.05 19.24 3.82
C ASN A 126 13.20 18.57 4.92
N GLN A 127 13.24 19.10 6.14
CA GLN A 127 12.37 18.66 7.22
C GLN A 127 10.95 19.14 7.01
N ASN A 128 9.97 18.28 7.32
CA ASN A 128 8.54 18.56 7.13
C ASN A 128 8.14 18.87 5.68
N VAL A 129 8.96 18.44 4.73
CA VAL A 129 8.69 18.58 3.30
C VAL A 129 8.13 17.27 2.76
N GLY A 130 7.03 17.39 2.03
CA GLY A 130 6.41 16.27 1.31
C GLY A 130 7.17 15.90 0.04
N ASP A 131 6.74 14.83 -0.62
CA ASP A 131 7.27 14.42 -1.93
C ASP A 131 6.10 13.97 -2.82
N SER A 132 6.27 14.13 -4.13
CA SER A 132 5.31 13.65 -5.12
C SER A 132 6.04 13.08 -6.32
N VAL A 133 5.66 11.88 -6.73
CA VAL A 133 6.30 11.17 -7.85
C VAL A 133 5.29 10.31 -8.60
N SER A 134 5.45 10.22 -9.91
CA SER A 134 4.67 9.33 -10.77
C SER A 134 5.56 8.26 -11.38
N LEU A 135 5.05 7.03 -11.46
CA LEU A 135 5.71 5.92 -12.13
C LEU A 135 4.72 5.06 -12.92
N SER A 136 5.20 4.41 -13.96
CA SER A 136 4.40 3.47 -14.75
C SER A 136 4.32 2.10 -14.08
N ILE A 137 3.11 1.56 -14.00
CA ILE A 137 2.80 0.21 -13.56
C ILE A 137 2.68 -0.66 -14.81
N SER A 138 3.72 -1.45 -15.08
CA SER A 138 3.79 -2.34 -16.26
C SER A 138 3.52 -3.80 -15.93
N THR A 139 3.70 -4.20 -14.67
CA THR A 139 3.52 -5.58 -14.19
C THR A 139 2.31 -5.61 -13.26
N LEU A 140 1.43 -6.60 -13.41
CA LEU A 140 0.28 -6.75 -12.52
C LEU A 140 0.68 -7.48 -11.24
N GLY A 141 0.00 -7.18 -10.14
CA GLY A 141 0.26 -7.80 -8.84
C GLY A 141 0.39 -6.81 -7.70
N VAL A 142 0.93 -7.27 -6.58
CA VAL A 142 1.04 -6.49 -5.34
C VAL A 142 2.30 -5.63 -5.38
N TYR A 143 2.12 -4.32 -5.33
CA TYR A 143 3.20 -3.36 -5.13
C TYR A 143 3.29 -2.99 -3.67
N ARG A 144 4.52 -2.71 -3.22
CA ARG A 144 4.81 -2.32 -1.83
C ARG A 144 5.36 -0.89 -1.82
N ILE A 145 4.65 0.02 -1.18
CA ILE A 145 5.03 1.41 -1.02
C ILE A 145 5.56 1.59 0.39
N ALA A 146 6.85 1.91 0.52
CA ALA A 146 7.49 2.20 1.80
C ALA A 146 7.58 3.71 2.00
N VAL A 147 6.97 4.19 3.09
CA VAL A 147 7.08 5.58 3.54
C VAL A 147 7.94 5.58 4.80
N GLY A 148 9.18 6.02 4.64
CA GLY A 148 10.21 6.02 5.67
C GLY A 148 10.50 7.40 6.23
N ARG A 149 11.16 7.39 7.39
CA ARG A 149 11.69 8.56 8.08
C ARG A 149 13.16 8.34 8.39
N ASP A 150 13.99 9.30 7.99
CA ASP A 150 15.41 9.25 8.31
C ASP A 150 15.65 9.69 9.77
N TRP A 151 16.26 8.86 10.59
CA TRP A 151 16.61 9.22 11.97
C TRP A 151 17.71 10.27 12.03
N GLY A 152 18.77 10.12 11.21
CA GLY A 152 19.96 10.96 11.28
C GLY A 152 19.70 12.41 10.91
N SER A 153 18.70 12.66 10.07
CA SER A 153 18.39 13.98 9.52
C SER A 153 17.10 14.60 10.09
N SER A 154 16.31 13.82 10.82
CA SER A 154 15.09 14.32 11.48
C SER A 154 15.35 14.70 12.93
N ALA A 155 14.54 15.60 13.50
CA ALA A 155 14.60 15.86 14.94
C ALA A 155 13.61 14.96 15.70
N GLY A 156 14.07 14.29 16.76
CA GLY A 156 13.23 13.38 17.56
C GLY A 156 12.88 12.06 16.85
N SER A 157 12.02 11.26 17.47
CA SER A 157 11.70 9.88 17.05
C SER A 157 10.38 9.74 16.28
N SER A 158 9.56 10.78 16.20
CA SER A 158 8.19 10.68 15.71
C SER A 158 7.80 11.81 14.75
N GLY A 159 6.79 11.53 13.93
CA GLY A 159 6.17 12.50 13.03
C GLY A 159 4.91 11.91 12.41
N THR A 160 4.11 12.75 11.76
CA THR A 160 2.91 12.33 11.01
C THR A 160 3.07 12.64 9.54
N TYR A 161 2.24 12.00 8.70
CA TYR A 161 2.11 12.29 7.28
C TYR A 161 0.75 11.83 6.74
N THR A 162 0.42 12.31 5.56
CA THR A 162 -0.68 11.80 4.73
C THR A 162 -0.08 11.16 3.48
N LEU A 163 -0.38 9.88 3.25
CA LEU A 163 -0.04 9.17 2.01
C LEU A 163 -1.27 9.15 1.10
N GLN A 164 -1.14 9.70 -0.10
CA GLN A 164 -2.14 9.65 -1.15
C GLN A 164 -1.60 8.90 -2.36
N LEU A 165 -2.38 7.93 -2.84
CA LEU A 165 -2.15 7.25 -4.12
C LEU A 165 -3.24 7.65 -5.10
N SER A 166 -2.87 7.91 -6.35
CA SER A 166 -3.83 8.06 -7.44
C SER A 166 -3.37 7.33 -8.70
N THR A 167 -4.33 6.85 -9.48
CA THR A 167 -4.09 6.12 -10.73
C THR A 167 -4.97 6.69 -11.82
N THR A 168 -4.55 6.58 -13.09
CA THR A 168 -5.31 7.19 -14.20
C THR A 168 -6.50 6.35 -14.65
N ARG A 169 -6.50 5.03 -14.40
CA ARG A 169 -7.49 4.08 -14.93
C ARG A 169 -8.21 3.26 -13.86
N SER A 170 -8.23 3.72 -12.60
CA SER A 170 -8.84 2.99 -11.48
C SER A 170 -8.31 1.55 -11.40
N SER A 171 -6.99 1.41 -11.30
CA SER A 171 -6.30 0.13 -11.44
C SER A 171 -5.95 -0.57 -10.13
N MET A 172 -6.05 0.14 -9.01
CA MET A 172 -5.56 -0.34 -7.71
C MET A 172 -6.67 -0.83 -6.79
N THR A 173 -6.39 -1.86 -6.00
CA THR A 173 -7.25 -2.32 -4.90
C THR A 173 -6.97 -1.51 -3.63
N SER A 174 -7.64 -1.85 -2.52
CA SER A 174 -7.38 -1.28 -1.19
C SER A 174 -5.89 -1.27 -0.82
N LEU A 175 -5.42 -0.13 -0.30
CA LEU A 175 -4.09 0.06 0.29
C LEU A 175 -4.09 -0.44 1.73
N VAL A 176 -3.29 -1.46 2.00
CA VAL A 176 -3.22 -2.12 3.30
C VAL A 176 -1.84 -1.92 3.91
N LYS A 177 -1.77 -1.39 5.14
CA LYS A 177 -0.51 -1.30 5.87
C LYS A 177 -0.08 -2.69 6.34
N THR A 178 1.10 -3.15 5.94
CA THR A 178 1.63 -4.49 6.26
C THR A 178 2.85 -4.44 7.18
N VAL A 179 3.53 -3.30 7.27
CA VAL A 179 4.67 -3.09 8.19
C VAL A 179 4.51 -1.75 8.88
N THR A 180 4.81 -1.71 10.19
CA THR A 180 4.75 -0.49 11.00
C THR A 180 6.09 -0.24 11.69
N ASN A 181 6.62 0.99 11.57
CA ASN A 181 7.77 1.51 12.32
C ASN A 181 9.01 0.59 12.37
N THR A 182 9.22 -0.21 11.32
CA THR A 182 10.33 -1.17 11.26
C THR A 182 11.53 -0.53 10.59
N ALA A 183 12.76 -0.98 10.90
CA ALA A 183 13.95 -0.50 10.21
C ALA A 183 13.81 -0.60 8.69
N THR A 184 14.26 0.43 7.97
CA THR A 184 14.35 0.36 6.50
C THR A 184 15.34 -0.73 6.09
N LEU A 185 15.00 -1.44 5.02
CA LEU A 185 15.89 -2.43 4.39
C LEU A 185 16.60 -1.86 3.16
N SER A 186 16.37 -0.58 2.84
CA SER A 186 17.08 0.12 1.79
C SER A 186 18.51 0.46 2.21
N SER A 187 19.44 0.32 1.27
CA SER A 187 20.88 0.50 1.49
C SER A 187 21.33 1.95 1.76
N GLY A 188 20.43 2.93 1.66
CA GLY A 188 20.72 4.34 1.84
C GLY A 188 19.64 5.25 1.26
N MET A 189 20.02 6.49 0.97
CA MET A 189 19.16 7.51 0.36
C MET A 189 19.81 8.06 -0.92
N GLN A 190 18.99 8.48 -1.87
CA GLN A 190 19.41 9.24 -3.05
C GLN A 190 18.29 10.16 -3.57
N CYS A 191 18.66 11.24 -4.25
CA CYS A 191 17.74 12.05 -5.05
C CYS A 191 18.08 11.82 -6.53
N PRO A 192 17.13 11.34 -7.36
CA PRO A 192 17.34 11.10 -8.80
C PRO A 192 17.66 12.37 -9.58
#